data_AF-A0A9D6HU91-F1
#
_entry.id   AF-A0A9D6HU91-F1
#
_cell.length_a   1.000
_cell.length_b   1.000
_cell.length_c   1.000
_cell.angle_alpha   90.00
_cell.angle_beta   90.00
_cell.angle_gamma   90.00
#
_symmetry.space_group_name_H-M   'P 1'
#
loop_
_entity.id
_entity.type
_entity.pdbx_description
1 polymer ?
#
loop_
_entity_poly.entity_id
_entity_poly.type
_entity_poly.pdbx_seq_one_letter_code
_entity_poly.pdbx_strand_id
1 'polypeptide(L)'
;MYNFPEQLALLQKLGVNWIRVYKISNEKTFPGDKLVGGVELPVQNDQGLIVSYDAKLKTTFVLAVEVKHNVDLLMVWTEGSDRRIRILRGETPDDTRTAFYAKRIPTDKTLCGEYVTKSNDRQGNSVWAISTADSRLRMWEIAIVTVVVGGRSQYFISLQEVYTAAMFTANGDIYVPEEEFPGYKDWESLQVLLNTRTDPFFLRPLSEYQKQAEKINEAEVVNGNQARILWFNQARGFGFAEIPGEEQNPIFHRTSVEDQIFPAFKPGQIIKYARIERTPKGVQLRGVSEV
;
A
#
# COMPACT_ATOMS: atom_id res chain seq x y z
N MET A 1 13.53 -1.50 -9.66
CA MET A 1 13.75 -0.35 -8.75
C MET A 1 12.51 0.53 -8.56
N TYR A 2 12.19 0.91 -7.31
CA TYR A 2 11.12 1.86 -6.96
C TYR A 2 11.42 3.28 -7.47
N ASN A 3 10.40 3.99 -7.96
CA ASN A 3 10.51 5.38 -8.42
C ASN A 3 9.34 6.21 -7.86
N PHE A 4 9.62 6.96 -6.80
CA PHE A 4 8.65 7.80 -6.09
C PHE A 4 7.99 8.84 -7.01
N PRO A 5 8.74 9.65 -7.81
CA PRO A 5 8.14 10.57 -8.77
C PRO A 5 7.12 9.93 -9.73
N GLU A 6 7.43 8.76 -10.28
CA GLU A 6 6.50 8.04 -11.16
C GLU A 6 5.22 7.61 -10.42
N GLN A 7 5.34 7.09 -9.20
CA GLN A 7 4.17 6.70 -8.41
C GLN A 7 3.32 7.91 -8.00
N LEU A 8 3.95 9.03 -7.65
CA LEU A 8 3.26 10.28 -7.36
C LEU A 8 2.50 10.78 -8.59
N ALA A 9 3.11 10.73 -9.78
CA ALA A 9 2.46 11.14 -11.02
C ALA A 9 1.23 10.28 -11.34
N LEU A 10 1.24 8.98 -11.03
CA LEU A 10 0.09 8.09 -11.17
C LEU A 10 -1.06 8.49 -10.21
N LEU A 11 -0.75 8.75 -8.94
CA LEU A 11 -1.75 9.25 -7.97
C LEU A 11 -2.29 10.63 -8.35
N GLN A 12 -1.45 11.49 -8.94
CA GLN A 12 -1.88 12.82 -9.40
C GLN A 12 -2.91 12.75 -10.53
N LYS A 13 -2.79 11.75 -11.42
CA LYS A 13 -3.82 11.48 -12.44
C LYS A 13 -5.16 11.06 -11.84
N LEU A 14 -5.15 10.43 -10.65
CA LEU A 14 -6.36 10.06 -9.91
C LEU A 14 -6.97 11.22 -9.11
N GLY A 15 -6.31 12.38 -9.06
CA GLY A 15 -6.84 13.58 -8.40
C GLY A 15 -6.11 13.98 -7.11
N VAL A 16 -5.06 13.26 -6.69
CA VAL A 16 -4.18 13.75 -5.62
C VAL A 16 -3.44 15.00 -6.12
N ASN A 17 -3.45 16.11 -5.38
CA ASN A 17 -2.69 17.29 -5.77
C ASN A 17 -1.23 17.17 -5.28
N TRP A 18 -1.06 16.93 -3.98
CA TRP A 18 0.24 16.72 -3.36
C TRP A 18 0.14 15.81 -2.14
N ILE A 19 1.31 15.28 -1.77
CA ILE A 19 1.53 14.49 -0.55
C ILE A 19 2.71 15.11 0.19
N ARG A 20 2.53 15.41 1.47
CA ARG A 20 3.57 16.01 2.33
C ARG A 20 3.70 15.24 3.62
N VAL A 21 4.90 15.26 4.17
CA VAL A 21 5.20 14.67 5.48
C VAL A 21 5.73 15.75 6.40
N TYR A 22 5.14 15.86 7.57
CA TYR A 22 5.58 16.76 8.62
C TYR A 22 6.11 15.96 9.80
N LYS A 23 7.21 16.41 10.40
CA LYS A 23 7.62 15.97 11.75
C LYS A 23 7.01 16.91 12.77
N ILE A 24 6.31 16.36 13.76
CA ILE A 24 5.70 17.13 14.84
C ILE A 24 6.42 16.86 16.17
N SER A 25 6.60 17.90 17.00
CA SER A 25 7.12 17.77 18.36
C SER A 25 6.04 17.18 19.26
N ASN A 26 6.37 16.08 19.93
CA ASN A 26 5.39 15.09 20.35
C ASN A 26 4.78 15.31 21.74
N GLU A 27 4.66 16.55 22.22
CA GLU A 27 4.40 16.75 23.65
C GLU A 27 2.91 16.84 24.03
N LYS A 28 2.02 17.45 23.24
CA LYS A 28 0.57 17.41 23.50
C LYS A 28 -0.25 17.63 22.22
N THR A 29 -1.27 16.82 22.00
CA THR A 29 -2.42 17.19 21.15
C THR A 29 -3.68 16.61 21.79
N PHE A 30 -4.67 17.47 22.01
CA PHE A 30 -6.01 17.08 22.42
C PHE A 30 -6.85 16.67 21.19
N PRO A 31 -7.92 15.88 21.37
CA PRO A 31 -8.84 15.57 20.28
C PRO A 31 -9.44 16.86 19.70
N GLY A 32 -9.22 17.12 18.41
CA GLY A 32 -9.76 18.29 17.70
C GLY A 32 -8.78 19.45 17.48
N ASP A 33 -7.53 19.35 17.94
CA ASP A 33 -6.51 20.36 17.64
C ASP A 33 -6.14 20.34 16.15
N LYS A 34 -6.22 21.52 15.51
CA LYS A 34 -5.58 21.78 14.21
C LYS A 34 -4.09 21.40 14.30
N LEU A 35 -3.47 21.00 13.19
CA LEU A 35 -2.03 20.77 13.11
C LEU A 35 -1.24 22.04 13.48
N VAL A 36 -0.99 22.28 14.77
CA VAL A 36 -0.22 23.42 15.25
C VAL A 36 1.24 23.01 15.33
N GLY A 37 2.01 23.40 14.31
CA GLY A 37 3.46 23.25 14.28
C GLY A 37 3.94 21.90 13.74
N GLY A 38 4.91 21.98 12.83
CA GLY A 38 5.58 20.83 12.25
C GLY A 38 6.64 21.30 11.26
N VAL A 39 7.72 20.54 11.12
CA VAL A 39 8.72 20.78 10.08
C VAL A 39 8.38 19.90 8.90
N GLU A 40 8.11 20.49 7.75
CA GLU A 40 7.96 19.75 6.50
C GLU A 40 9.27 19.02 6.19
N LEU A 41 9.17 17.73 5.89
CA LEU A 41 10.29 16.90 5.52
C LEU A 41 10.15 16.54 4.03
N PRO A 42 10.95 17.15 3.14
CA PRO A 42 10.89 16.84 1.72
C PRO A 42 11.42 15.44 1.43
N VAL A 43 10.97 14.85 0.33
CA VAL A 43 11.56 13.62 -0.21
C VAL A 43 12.95 13.93 -0.75
N GLN A 44 13.93 13.16 -0.30
CA GLN A 44 15.37 13.37 -0.52
C GLN A 44 15.91 12.62 -1.74
N ASN A 45 15.21 11.58 -2.23
CA ASN A 45 15.61 10.78 -3.39
C ASN A 45 14.42 10.04 -4.04
N ASP A 46 14.68 9.40 -5.18
CA ASP A 46 13.66 8.66 -5.95
C ASP A 46 13.14 7.42 -5.23
N GLN A 47 13.80 6.97 -4.15
CA GLN A 47 13.30 5.86 -3.35
C GLN A 47 12.26 6.29 -2.30
N GLY A 48 11.96 7.59 -2.21
CA GLY A 48 11.03 8.12 -1.22
C GLY A 48 11.67 8.35 0.15
N LEU A 49 13.00 8.36 0.30
CA LEU A 49 13.64 8.66 1.58
C LEU A 49 13.25 10.07 2.03
N ILE A 50 12.78 10.23 3.26
CA ILE A 50 12.39 11.54 3.81
C ILE A 50 13.43 12.02 4.81
N VAL A 51 13.86 11.17 5.72
CA VAL A 51 14.85 11.53 6.75
C VAL A 51 15.51 10.30 7.37
N SER A 52 16.69 10.49 7.95
CA SER A 52 17.39 9.50 8.77
C SER A 52 17.69 10.06 10.16
N TYR A 53 17.19 9.40 11.20
CA TYR A 53 17.45 9.73 12.60
C TYR A 53 18.19 8.61 13.33
N ASP A 54 18.70 8.94 14.52
CA ASP A 54 19.11 7.95 15.50
C ASP A 54 17.93 7.00 15.78
N ALA A 55 18.17 5.69 15.75
CA ALA A 55 17.09 4.72 15.93
C ALA A 55 16.46 4.74 17.33
N LYS A 56 17.10 5.37 18.32
CA LYS A 56 16.55 5.56 19.66
C LYS A 56 15.68 6.82 19.78
N LEU A 57 15.57 7.64 18.73
CA LEU A 57 14.75 8.85 18.73
C LEU A 57 13.28 8.54 18.46
N LYS A 58 12.43 8.68 19.48
CA LYS A 58 10.97 8.69 19.30
C LYS A 58 10.57 9.86 18.41
N THR A 59 9.87 9.57 17.32
CA THR A 59 9.40 10.57 16.36
C THR A 59 7.91 10.41 16.14
N THR A 60 7.24 11.45 15.66
CA THR A 60 5.89 11.33 15.11
C THR A 60 5.77 12.17 13.87
N PHE A 61 5.15 11.56 12.88
CA PHE A 61 4.92 12.17 11.58
C PHE A 61 3.45 12.51 11.42
N VAL A 62 3.18 13.45 10.54
CA VAL A 62 1.86 13.65 9.95
C VAL A 62 2.01 13.45 8.46
N LEU A 63 1.27 12.48 7.93
CA LEU A 63 1.09 12.29 6.50
C LEU A 63 -0.10 13.14 6.08
N ALA A 64 0.14 14.11 5.21
CA ALA A 64 -0.86 15.03 4.71
C ALA A 64 -1.06 14.81 3.20
N VAL A 65 -2.31 14.71 2.78
CA VAL A 65 -2.71 14.47 1.38
C VAL A 65 -3.77 15.49 1.00
N GLU A 66 -3.53 16.23 -0.07
CA GLU A 66 -4.55 17.07 -0.70
C GLU A 66 -5.10 16.38 -1.93
N VAL A 67 -6.42 16.35 -2.06
CA VAL A 67 -7.14 15.72 -3.18
C VAL A 67 -8.08 16.74 -3.80
N LYS A 68 -8.25 16.73 -5.12
CA LYS A 68 -9.26 17.56 -5.80
C LYS A 68 -10.67 17.15 -5.37
N HIS A 69 -11.59 18.09 -5.22
CA HIS A 69 -13.00 17.74 -5.05
C HIS A 69 -13.58 17.17 -6.36
N ASN A 70 -14.68 16.43 -6.26
CA ASN A 70 -15.45 15.87 -7.38
C ASN A 70 -14.68 14.87 -8.26
N VAL A 71 -13.69 14.18 -7.70
CA VAL A 71 -13.08 13.00 -8.33
C VAL A 71 -13.58 11.74 -7.64
N ASP A 72 -13.59 10.62 -8.37
CA ASP A 72 -13.82 9.29 -7.81
C ASP A 72 -12.58 8.83 -7.03
N LEU A 73 -12.22 9.56 -5.98
CA LEU A 73 -11.12 9.24 -5.07
C LEU A 73 -11.53 9.48 -3.62
N LEU A 74 -11.47 8.42 -2.83
CA LEU A 74 -11.77 8.44 -1.41
C LEU A 74 -10.50 8.21 -0.61
N MET A 75 -10.26 9.09 0.37
CA MET A 75 -9.19 8.89 1.34
C MET A 75 -9.75 8.15 2.55
N VAL A 76 -9.14 7.01 2.87
CA VAL A 76 -9.57 6.16 3.97
C VAL A 76 -8.38 5.69 4.79
N TRP A 77 -8.63 5.13 5.96
CA TRP A 77 -7.68 4.22 6.59
C TRP A 77 -8.36 2.90 6.92
N THR A 78 -7.56 1.89 7.22
CA THR A 78 -8.02 0.56 7.65
C THR A 78 -7.63 0.34 9.10
N GLU A 79 -8.58 -0.12 9.92
CA GLU A 79 -8.37 -0.45 11.34
C GLU A 79 -8.65 -1.93 11.59
N GLY A 80 -7.94 -2.52 12.53
CA GLY A 80 -8.24 -3.85 13.07
C GLY A 80 -7.94 -5.01 12.12
N SER A 81 -7.94 -6.22 12.68
CA SER A 81 -7.75 -7.46 11.92
C SER A 81 -8.90 -7.73 10.95
N ASP A 82 -10.07 -7.14 11.20
CA ASP A 82 -11.26 -7.12 10.34
C ASP A 82 -11.15 -6.12 9.17
N ARG A 83 -10.03 -5.36 9.10
CA ARG A 83 -9.76 -4.37 8.05
C ARG A 83 -10.88 -3.35 7.90
N ARG A 84 -11.50 -2.93 9.00
CA ARG A 84 -12.59 -1.97 8.98
C ARG A 84 -12.14 -0.66 8.33
N ILE A 85 -12.83 -0.26 7.27
CA ILE A 85 -12.57 1.00 6.58
C ILE A 85 -13.19 2.18 7.36
N ARG A 86 -12.39 3.23 7.58
CA ARG A 86 -12.89 4.55 8.00
C ARG A 86 -12.58 5.57 6.92
N ILE A 87 -13.62 6.25 6.45
CA ILE A 87 -13.48 7.39 5.55
C ILE A 87 -12.87 8.54 6.36
N LEU A 88 -11.74 9.06 5.88
CA LEU A 88 -11.16 10.28 6.45
C LEU A 88 -12.06 11.45 6.08
N ARG A 89 -12.37 12.31 7.03
CA ARG A 89 -13.10 13.55 6.76
C ARG A 89 -12.11 14.61 6.30
N GLY A 90 -12.47 15.34 5.25
CA GLY A 90 -11.68 16.50 4.83
C GLY A 90 -11.69 17.56 5.93
N GLU A 91 -10.55 18.18 6.20
CA GLU A 91 -10.46 19.29 7.17
C GLU A 91 -10.77 20.65 6.53
N THR A 92 -10.90 20.69 5.20
CA THR A 92 -11.24 21.88 4.42
C THR A 92 -12.76 22.05 4.32
N PRO A 93 -13.26 23.31 4.30
CA PRO A 93 -14.66 23.58 3.98
C PRO A 93 -15.10 22.98 2.63
N ASP A 94 -16.36 22.58 2.52
CA ASP A 94 -16.92 21.93 1.33
C ASP A 94 -16.92 22.83 0.07
N ASP A 95 -16.76 24.15 0.22
CA ASP A 95 -16.72 25.14 -0.86
C ASP A 95 -15.32 25.35 -1.46
N THR A 96 -14.30 24.66 -0.93
CA THR A 96 -12.95 24.67 -1.49
C THR A 96 -12.88 23.86 -2.79
N ARG A 97 -11.75 23.96 -3.52
CA ARG A 97 -11.50 23.12 -4.72
C ARG A 97 -10.83 21.79 -4.40
N THR A 98 -10.31 21.66 -3.18
CA THR A 98 -9.55 20.50 -2.71
C THR A 98 -9.99 20.09 -1.32
N ALA A 99 -9.96 18.79 -1.05
CA ALA A 99 -10.08 18.21 0.28
C ALA A 99 -8.69 17.94 0.88
N PHE A 100 -8.48 18.39 2.12
CA PHE A 100 -7.25 18.08 2.88
C PHE A 100 -7.48 16.94 3.87
N TYR A 101 -6.58 15.95 3.87
CA TYR A 101 -6.60 14.81 4.78
C TYR A 101 -5.27 14.68 5.50
N ALA A 102 -5.29 14.43 6.80
CA ALA A 102 -4.10 14.20 7.59
C ALA A 102 -4.21 12.95 8.47
N LYS A 103 -3.09 12.24 8.61
CA LYS A 103 -2.95 11.12 9.54
C LYS A 103 -1.68 11.26 10.36
N ARG A 104 -1.82 11.18 11.69
CA ARG A 104 -0.68 11.07 12.60
C ARG A 104 -0.13 9.64 12.61
N ILE A 105 1.18 9.51 12.43
CA ILE A 105 1.91 8.24 12.39
C ILE A 105 3.01 8.29 13.45
N PRO A 106 2.75 7.76 14.67
CA PRO A 106 3.76 7.69 15.71
C PRO A 106 4.77 6.58 15.39
N THR A 107 5.98 6.72 15.94
CA THR A 107 6.92 5.60 16.03
C THR A 107 6.78 4.90 17.37
N ASP A 108 6.90 3.59 17.36
CA ASP A 108 6.87 2.74 18.54
C ASP A 108 8.20 2.06 18.78
N LYS A 109 8.46 1.78 20.06
CA LYS A 109 9.67 1.09 20.48
C LYS A 109 9.57 -0.41 20.16
N THR A 110 10.53 -0.97 19.44
CA THR A 110 10.73 -2.40 19.20
C THR A 110 11.25 -3.10 20.45
N LEU A 111 11.26 -4.43 20.45
CA LEU A 111 11.90 -5.23 21.52
C LEU A 111 13.41 -4.95 21.63
N CYS A 112 14.07 -4.63 20.51
CA CYS A 112 15.48 -4.23 20.45
C CYS A 112 15.69 -2.74 20.82
N GLY A 113 14.59 -2.04 21.13
CA GLY A 113 14.59 -0.67 21.63
C GLY A 113 14.76 0.41 20.57
N GLU A 114 14.67 0.10 19.28
CA GLU A 114 14.59 1.11 18.22
C GLU A 114 13.16 1.64 18.05
N TYR A 115 13.00 2.83 17.48
CA TYR A 115 11.71 3.42 17.16
C TYR A 115 11.40 3.25 15.66
N VAL A 116 10.28 2.58 15.38
CA VAL A 116 9.81 2.29 14.02
C VAL A 116 8.33 2.67 13.86
N THR A 117 7.92 3.02 12.65
CA THR A 117 6.49 3.12 12.30
C THR A 117 5.87 1.73 12.31
N LYS A 118 4.76 1.53 13.04
CA LYS A 118 4.06 0.24 13.03
C LYS A 118 3.17 0.09 11.80
N SER A 119 3.33 -1.01 11.08
CA SER A 119 2.40 -1.44 10.04
C SER A 119 1.28 -2.34 10.57
N ASN A 120 1.03 -2.36 11.88
CA ASN A 120 -0.01 -3.19 12.46
C ASN A 120 -1.39 -2.55 12.34
N ASP A 121 -2.39 -3.41 12.42
CA ASP A 121 -3.79 -3.16 12.20
C ASP A 121 -4.43 -2.04 13.04
N ARG A 122 -3.92 -1.75 14.24
CA ARG A 122 -4.58 -0.80 15.16
C ARG A 122 -4.27 0.69 14.93
N GLN A 123 -3.08 1.03 14.46
CA GLN A 123 -2.62 2.42 14.30
C GLN A 123 -1.91 2.65 12.97
N GLY A 124 -2.18 1.79 11.97
CA GLY A 124 -1.35 1.55 10.80
C GLY A 124 -0.66 2.79 10.22
N ASN A 125 0.57 2.63 9.77
CA ASN A 125 1.42 3.68 9.21
C ASN A 125 1.01 4.22 7.84
N SER A 126 -0.23 3.95 7.39
CA SER A 126 -0.69 4.29 6.05
C SER A 126 -2.06 4.96 6.01
N VAL A 127 -2.26 5.73 4.95
CA VAL A 127 -3.55 6.19 4.43
C VAL A 127 -3.76 5.50 3.09
N TRP A 128 -5.01 5.19 2.77
CA TRP A 128 -5.38 4.55 1.51
C TRP A 128 -6.17 5.52 0.64
N ALA A 129 -5.85 5.55 -0.65
CA ALA A 129 -6.65 6.22 -1.67
C ALA A 129 -7.38 5.16 -2.49
N ILE A 130 -8.72 5.19 -2.49
CA ILE A 130 -9.57 4.25 -3.21
C ILE A 130 -10.22 5.00 -4.36
N SER A 131 -10.01 4.52 -5.58
CA SER A 131 -10.68 5.01 -6.78
C SER A 131 -11.55 3.93 -7.40
N THR A 132 -12.70 4.35 -7.91
CA THR A 132 -13.66 3.52 -8.65
C THR A 132 -13.85 4.00 -10.09
N ALA A 133 -12.99 4.92 -10.54
CA ALA A 133 -13.03 5.49 -11.89
C ALA A 133 -12.92 4.40 -12.96
N ASP A 134 -13.53 4.67 -14.12
CA ASP A 134 -13.46 3.79 -15.31
C ASP A 134 -13.92 2.34 -15.04
N SER A 135 -14.89 2.17 -14.13
CA SER A 135 -15.38 0.85 -13.69
C SER A 135 -14.26 -0.06 -13.17
N ARG A 136 -13.21 0.52 -12.57
CA ARG A 136 -12.10 -0.22 -11.96
C ARG A 136 -11.92 0.20 -10.52
N LEU A 137 -11.78 -0.78 -9.64
CA LEU A 137 -11.33 -0.58 -8.27
C LEU A 137 -9.81 -0.45 -8.30
N ARG A 138 -9.30 0.67 -7.79
CA ARG A 138 -7.87 0.90 -7.59
C ARG A 138 -7.63 1.33 -6.16
N MET A 139 -6.77 0.63 -5.45
CA MET A 139 -6.44 0.92 -4.06
C MET A 139 -4.95 1.19 -3.94
N TRP A 140 -4.64 2.42 -3.53
CA TRP A 140 -3.29 2.88 -3.28
C TRP A 140 -3.03 2.99 -1.79
N GLU A 141 -1.90 2.46 -1.35
CA GLU A 141 -1.39 2.65 0.00
C GLU A 141 -0.31 3.75 0.00
N ILE A 142 -0.52 4.76 0.83
CA ILE A 142 0.39 5.88 1.08
C ILE A 142 0.90 5.71 2.51
N ALA A 143 2.14 5.28 2.68
CA ALA A 143 2.67 4.88 3.99
C ALA A 143 3.99 5.58 4.34
N ILE A 144 4.23 5.81 5.64
CA ILE A 144 5.57 6.11 6.14
C ILE A 144 6.19 4.84 6.68
N VAL A 145 7.35 4.46 6.17
CA VAL A 145 7.98 3.17 6.46
C VAL A 145 9.34 3.39 7.08
N THR A 146 9.60 2.73 8.22
CA THR A 146 10.93 2.71 8.82
C THR A 146 11.75 1.51 8.36
N VAL A 147 13.01 1.75 8.02
CA VAL A 147 14.05 0.74 7.87
C VAL A 147 15.18 1.09 8.84
N VAL A 148 15.60 0.15 9.68
CA VAL A 148 16.69 0.35 10.64
C VAL A 148 17.97 -0.26 10.07
N VAL A 149 18.99 0.58 9.85
CA VAL A 149 20.31 0.15 9.34
C VAL A 149 21.40 0.87 10.12
N GLY A 150 22.37 0.11 10.65
CA GLY A 150 23.52 0.69 11.35
C GLY A 150 23.15 1.61 12.53
N GLY A 151 22.12 1.26 13.30
CA GLY A 151 21.66 2.07 14.44
C GLY A 151 20.89 3.34 14.05
N ARG A 152 20.55 3.52 12.77
CA ARG A 152 19.75 4.65 12.28
C ARG A 152 18.39 4.18 11.76
N SER A 153 17.34 4.89 12.13
CA SER A 153 16.02 4.74 11.51
C SER A 153 15.94 5.63 10.28
N GLN A 154 15.86 5.01 9.11
CA GLN A 154 15.56 5.68 7.84
C GLN A 154 14.05 5.61 7.60
N TYR A 155 13.44 6.76 7.32
CA TYR A 155 12.01 6.87 7.08
C TYR A 155 11.76 7.18 5.60
N PHE A 156 10.97 6.32 4.97
CA PHE A 156 10.59 6.42 3.57
C PHE A 156 9.10 6.74 3.47
N ILE A 157 8.70 7.48 2.44
CA ILE A 157 7.31 7.49 1.98
C ILE A 157 7.16 6.46 0.86
N SER A 158 6.19 5.58 1.04
CA SER A 158 5.81 4.54 0.09
C SER A 158 4.49 4.95 -0.56
N LEU A 159 4.47 4.96 -1.89
CA LEU A 159 3.27 5.10 -2.71
C LEU A 159 3.15 3.83 -3.56
N GLN A 160 2.13 3.02 -3.31
CA GLN A 160 1.97 1.73 -3.99
C GLN A 160 0.51 1.46 -4.34
N GLU A 161 0.24 1.12 -5.60
CA GLU A 161 -1.01 0.47 -5.98
C GLU A 161 -0.98 -0.97 -5.46
N VAL A 162 -1.77 -1.26 -4.42
CA VAL A 162 -1.78 -2.57 -3.76
C VAL A 162 -2.79 -3.49 -4.42
N TYR A 163 -3.91 -2.94 -4.89
CA TYR A 163 -4.96 -3.69 -5.57
C TYR A 163 -5.48 -2.94 -6.78
N THR A 164 -5.69 -3.67 -7.88
CA THR A 164 -6.42 -3.19 -9.04
C THR A 164 -7.29 -4.31 -9.57
N ALA A 165 -8.58 -4.03 -9.77
CA ALA A 165 -9.51 -4.99 -10.35
C ALA A 165 -10.59 -4.29 -11.17
N ALA A 166 -11.04 -4.94 -12.24
CA ALA A 166 -12.27 -4.55 -12.90
C ALA A 166 -13.47 -4.73 -11.96
N MET A 167 -14.47 -3.86 -12.08
CA MET A 167 -15.74 -3.97 -11.39
C MET A 167 -16.85 -4.28 -12.38
N PHE A 168 -17.77 -5.15 -11.97
CA PHE A 168 -18.92 -5.59 -12.76
C PHE A 168 -20.18 -5.46 -11.92
N THR A 169 -21.34 -5.48 -12.57
CA THR A 169 -22.63 -5.67 -11.90
C THR A 169 -23.13 -7.10 -12.07
N ALA A 170 -23.66 -7.67 -10.99
CA ALA A 170 -24.36 -8.93 -10.98
C ALA A 170 -25.64 -8.77 -10.15
N ASN A 171 -26.81 -8.84 -10.80
CA ASN A 171 -28.12 -8.68 -10.16
C ASN A 171 -28.29 -7.37 -9.38
N GLY A 172 -27.62 -6.29 -9.81
CA GLY A 172 -27.66 -4.99 -9.15
C GLY A 172 -26.61 -4.80 -8.05
N ASP A 173 -25.85 -5.85 -7.70
CA ASP A 173 -24.73 -5.75 -6.77
C ASP A 173 -23.40 -5.57 -7.51
N ILE A 174 -22.40 -5.01 -6.81
CA ILE A 174 -21.04 -4.87 -7.34
C ILE A 174 -20.27 -6.17 -7.14
N TYR A 175 -19.72 -6.67 -8.24
CA TYR A 175 -18.84 -7.81 -8.29
C TYR A 175 -17.40 -7.37 -8.63
N VAL A 176 -16.44 -7.88 -7.86
CA VAL A 176 -15.01 -7.74 -8.14
C VAL A 176 -14.42 -9.16 -8.25
N PRO A 177 -13.72 -9.50 -9.35
CA PRO A 177 -13.14 -10.83 -9.52
C PRO A 177 -12.08 -11.15 -8.47
N GLU A 178 -12.16 -12.34 -7.89
CA GLU A 178 -11.23 -12.80 -6.85
C GLU A 178 -9.82 -13.03 -7.42
N GLU A 179 -9.73 -13.33 -8.72
CA GLU A 179 -8.47 -13.53 -9.42
C GLU A 179 -7.70 -12.21 -9.60
N GLU A 180 -8.41 -11.08 -9.74
CA GLU A 180 -7.80 -9.74 -9.82
C GLU A 180 -7.60 -9.12 -8.43
N PHE A 181 -8.45 -9.46 -7.45
CA PHE A 181 -8.33 -9.01 -6.06
C PHE A 181 -8.54 -10.16 -5.06
N PRO A 182 -7.48 -10.93 -4.75
CA PRO A 182 -7.54 -11.96 -3.74
C PRO A 182 -7.85 -11.40 -2.34
N GLY A 183 -8.84 -11.99 -1.67
CA GLY A 183 -9.36 -11.62 -0.36
C GLY A 183 -10.45 -10.55 -0.40
N TYR A 184 -10.98 -10.17 -1.57
CA TYR A 184 -12.06 -9.19 -1.66
C TYR A 184 -13.35 -9.69 -0.98
N LYS A 185 -13.72 -10.95 -1.22
CA LYS A 185 -14.93 -11.57 -0.63
C LYS A 185 -14.93 -11.58 0.90
N ASP A 186 -13.75 -11.61 1.51
CA ASP A 186 -13.59 -11.60 2.96
C ASP A 186 -13.52 -10.18 3.55
N TRP A 187 -13.55 -9.14 2.71
CA TRP A 187 -13.42 -7.74 3.13
C TRP A 187 -14.77 -7.01 3.15
N GLU A 188 -15.63 -7.37 4.11
CA GLU A 188 -17.01 -6.86 4.22
C GLU A 188 -17.10 -5.32 4.18
N SER A 189 -16.25 -4.62 4.94
CA SER A 189 -16.30 -3.15 4.98
C SER A 189 -15.93 -2.48 3.64
N LEU A 190 -15.13 -3.14 2.79
CA LEU A 190 -14.86 -2.68 1.44
C LEU A 190 -16.06 -2.90 0.53
N GLN A 191 -16.71 -4.07 0.62
CA GLN A 191 -17.94 -4.35 -0.14
C GLN A 191 -19.04 -3.34 0.19
N VAL A 192 -19.25 -3.04 1.46
CA VAL A 192 -20.20 -2.00 1.91
C VAL A 192 -19.85 -0.64 1.34
N LEU A 193 -18.56 -0.27 1.37
CA LEU A 193 -18.09 1.00 0.80
C LEU A 193 -18.41 1.10 -0.68
N LEU A 194 -18.08 0.07 -1.47
CA LEU A 194 -18.29 0.08 -2.91
C LEU A 194 -19.78 0.18 -3.25
N ASN A 195 -20.62 -0.64 -2.63
CA ASN A 195 -22.07 -0.62 -2.86
C ASN A 195 -22.71 0.72 -2.46
N THR A 196 -22.08 1.49 -1.55
CA THR A 196 -22.56 2.83 -1.16
C THR A 196 -22.08 3.93 -2.11
N ARG A 197 -20.95 3.72 -2.79
CA ARG A 197 -20.21 4.79 -3.48
C ARG A 197 -20.17 4.66 -5.00
N THR A 198 -20.50 3.49 -5.52
CA THR A 198 -20.50 3.21 -6.94
C THR A 198 -21.92 2.84 -7.34
N ASP A 199 -22.44 3.50 -8.37
CA ASP A 199 -23.73 3.13 -8.94
C ASP A 199 -23.54 1.92 -9.88
N PRO A 200 -24.13 0.75 -9.55
CA PRO A 200 -23.99 -0.47 -10.34
C PRO A 200 -24.50 -0.33 -11.78
N PHE A 201 -25.37 0.65 -12.07
CA PHE A 201 -25.92 0.88 -13.41
C PHE A 201 -24.85 1.28 -14.43
N PHE A 202 -23.75 1.91 -13.98
CA PHE A 202 -22.63 2.27 -14.86
C PHE A 202 -21.57 1.18 -14.99
N LEU A 203 -21.77 0.01 -14.35
CA LEU A 203 -20.87 -1.12 -14.46
C LEU A 203 -21.32 -2.08 -15.56
N ARG A 204 -20.34 -2.72 -16.19
CA ARG A 204 -20.58 -3.77 -17.18
C ARG A 204 -21.13 -5.03 -16.49
N PRO A 205 -21.99 -5.81 -17.14
CA PRO A 205 -22.54 -7.03 -16.55
C PRO A 205 -21.45 -8.11 -16.39
N LEU A 206 -21.56 -8.92 -15.33
CA LEU A 206 -20.64 -10.02 -15.02
C LEU A 206 -20.47 -11.03 -16.17
N SER A 207 -21.48 -11.20 -17.02
CA SER A 207 -21.43 -12.10 -18.17
C SER A 207 -20.37 -11.70 -19.21
N GLU A 208 -19.90 -10.44 -19.21
CA GLU A 208 -18.79 -10.02 -20.06
C GLU A 208 -17.43 -10.50 -19.55
N TYR A 209 -17.22 -10.52 -18.22
CA TYR A 209 -15.98 -11.05 -17.61
C TYR A 209 -15.81 -12.54 -17.90
N GLN A 210 -16.89 -13.31 -17.74
CA GLN A 210 -16.88 -14.76 -17.93
C GLN A 210 -16.43 -15.17 -19.34
N LYS A 211 -16.76 -14.38 -20.36
CA LYS A 211 -16.32 -14.59 -21.74
C LYS A 211 -14.83 -14.32 -21.98
N GLN A 212 -14.19 -13.52 -21.13
CA GLN A 212 -12.77 -13.15 -21.24
C GLN A 212 -11.85 -14.11 -20.48
N ALA A 213 -12.29 -14.60 -19.31
CA ALA A 213 -11.51 -15.51 -18.47
C ALA A 213 -11.17 -16.84 -19.16
N GLU A 214 -11.95 -17.27 -20.16
CA GLU A 214 -11.73 -18.51 -20.92
C GLU A 214 -10.53 -18.48 -21.90
N LYS A 215 -9.82 -17.33 -22.02
CA LYS A 215 -8.76 -17.14 -23.04
C LYS A 215 -7.32 -17.08 -22.54
N ILE A 216 -7.04 -17.26 -21.24
CA ILE A 216 -5.70 -17.02 -20.69
C ILE A 216 -5.10 -18.32 -20.15
N ASN A 217 -4.06 -18.83 -20.82
CA ASN A 217 -2.97 -19.59 -20.18
C ASN A 217 -1.81 -19.81 -21.17
N GLU A 218 -0.79 -18.96 -21.10
CA GLU A 218 0.57 -19.32 -21.50
C GLU A 218 1.50 -18.93 -20.36
N ALA A 219 1.96 -19.94 -19.61
CA ALA A 219 2.92 -19.76 -18.53
C ALA A 219 4.32 -19.61 -19.14
N GLU A 220 4.93 -18.44 -18.95
CA GLU A 220 6.34 -18.19 -19.22
C GLU A 220 7.22 -19.13 -18.37
N VAL A 221 8.18 -19.78 -19.02
CA VAL A 221 9.11 -20.73 -18.38
C VAL A 221 10.07 -19.97 -17.47
N VAL A 222 9.96 -20.20 -16.16
CA VAL A 222 10.85 -19.67 -15.14
C VAL A 222 11.98 -20.71 -14.90
N ASN A 223 13.25 -20.29 -14.98
CA ASN A 223 14.41 -21.18 -14.80
C ASN A 223 14.66 -21.52 -13.32
N GLY A 224 15.47 -22.55 -13.03
CA GLY A 224 15.57 -23.22 -11.72
C GLY A 224 15.92 -22.40 -10.46
N ASN A 225 16.36 -21.14 -10.59
CA ASN A 225 16.61 -20.22 -9.45
C ASN A 225 15.84 -18.89 -9.60
N GLN A 226 14.79 -18.89 -10.40
CA GLN A 226 13.94 -17.72 -10.62
C GLN A 226 12.56 -17.94 -10.02
N ALA A 227 11.93 -16.85 -9.59
CA ALA A 227 10.55 -16.86 -9.13
C ALA A 227 9.79 -15.69 -9.75
N ARG A 228 8.49 -15.87 -10.01
CA ARG A 228 7.59 -14.80 -10.45
C ARG A 228 6.97 -14.16 -9.22
N ILE A 229 7.09 -12.85 -9.06
CA ILE A 229 6.42 -12.13 -7.98
C ILE A 229 4.92 -12.20 -8.19
N LEU A 230 4.18 -12.77 -7.24
CA LEU A 230 2.72 -12.72 -7.25
C LEU A 230 2.25 -11.38 -6.70
N TRP A 231 2.82 -10.99 -5.55
CA TRP A 231 2.49 -9.74 -4.88
C TRP A 231 3.59 -9.37 -3.89
N PHE A 232 3.80 -8.07 -3.68
CA PHE A 232 4.69 -7.56 -2.64
C PHE A 232 4.11 -6.26 -2.10
N ASN A 233 4.00 -6.11 -0.78
CA ASN A 233 3.63 -4.84 -0.18
C ASN A 233 4.85 -4.16 0.42
N GLN A 234 5.19 -3.01 -0.14
CA GLN A 234 6.37 -2.23 0.21
C GLN A 234 6.28 -1.67 1.62
N ALA A 235 5.10 -1.21 2.04
CA ALA A 235 4.88 -0.67 3.38
C ALA A 235 5.10 -1.73 4.47
N ARG A 236 4.57 -2.93 4.25
CA ARG A 236 4.66 -4.10 5.14
C ARG A 236 5.97 -4.86 5.01
N GLY A 237 6.63 -4.76 3.86
CA GLY A 237 7.95 -5.32 3.62
C GLY A 237 7.97 -6.82 3.35
N PHE A 238 6.87 -7.40 2.89
CA PHE A 238 6.85 -8.81 2.50
C PHE A 238 5.98 -9.03 1.27
N GLY A 239 6.21 -10.16 0.61
CA GLY A 239 5.47 -10.59 -0.57
C GLY A 239 5.48 -12.09 -0.75
N PHE A 240 4.78 -12.53 -1.78
CA PHE A 240 4.73 -13.91 -2.24
C PHE A 240 5.27 -13.99 -3.66
N ALA A 241 5.93 -15.10 -3.95
CA ALA A 241 6.36 -15.44 -5.30
C ALA A 241 5.81 -16.82 -5.68
N GLU A 242 5.83 -17.12 -6.96
CA GLU A 242 5.52 -18.41 -7.56
C GLU A 242 6.82 -19.00 -8.11
N ILE A 243 7.04 -20.29 -7.82
CA ILE A 243 8.13 -21.08 -8.39
C ILE A 243 7.48 -22.28 -9.10
N PRO A 244 7.79 -22.54 -10.38
CA PRO A 244 7.24 -23.71 -11.05
C PRO A 244 7.59 -24.99 -10.31
N GLY A 245 6.58 -25.82 -10.06
CA GLY A 245 6.74 -27.11 -9.37
C GLY A 245 6.75 -27.04 -7.85
N GLU A 246 6.69 -25.86 -7.24
CA GLU A 246 6.42 -25.73 -5.80
C GLU A 246 4.91 -25.64 -5.55
N GLU A 247 4.40 -26.49 -4.67
CA GLU A 247 2.96 -26.51 -4.32
C GLU A 247 2.54 -25.28 -3.51
N GLN A 248 3.46 -24.65 -2.80
CA GLN A 248 3.20 -23.49 -1.95
C GLN A 248 3.95 -22.27 -2.47
N ASN A 249 3.23 -21.15 -2.57
CA ASN A 249 3.83 -19.85 -2.91
C ASN A 249 4.78 -19.41 -1.79
N PRO A 250 6.11 -19.36 -2.00
CA PRO A 250 7.03 -18.93 -0.97
C PRO A 250 6.84 -17.45 -0.59
N ILE A 251 6.95 -17.17 0.71
CA ILE A 251 6.98 -15.80 1.24
C ILE A 251 8.41 -15.27 1.26
N PHE A 252 8.59 -13.97 1.04
CA PHE A 252 9.88 -13.31 1.23
C PHE A 252 9.70 -11.96 1.91
N HIS A 253 10.64 -11.63 2.80
CA HIS A 253 10.67 -10.36 3.52
C HIS A 253 11.73 -9.44 2.91
N ARG A 254 11.61 -8.13 3.07
CA ARG A 254 12.56 -7.13 2.56
C ARG A 254 14.00 -7.39 3.02
N THR A 255 14.17 -7.94 4.22
CA THR A 255 15.50 -8.30 4.76
C THR A 255 16.14 -9.49 4.05
N SER A 256 15.40 -10.18 3.18
CA SER A 256 15.92 -11.23 2.30
C SER A 256 16.30 -10.69 0.94
N VAL A 257 16.06 -9.41 0.65
CA VAL A 257 16.43 -8.75 -0.61
C VAL A 257 17.84 -8.20 -0.49
N GLU A 258 18.67 -8.50 -1.47
CA GLU A 258 20.05 -8.04 -1.57
C GLU A 258 20.11 -6.68 -2.29
N ASP A 259 21.12 -5.88 -1.96
CA ASP A 259 21.46 -4.60 -2.59
C ASP A 259 20.38 -3.49 -2.57
N GLN A 260 19.26 -3.71 -1.87
CA GLN A 260 18.18 -2.72 -1.74
C GLN A 260 17.77 -2.55 -0.27
N ILE A 261 17.94 -1.33 0.25
CA ILE A 261 17.50 -0.97 1.60
C ILE A 261 15.97 -0.88 1.68
N PHE A 262 15.35 -0.40 0.61
CA PHE A 262 13.90 -0.22 0.52
C PHE A 262 13.36 -0.82 -0.79
N PRO A 263 13.25 -2.15 -0.87
CA PRO A 263 12.91 -2.83 -2.10
C PRO A 263 11.44 -2.64 -2.49
N ALA A 264 11.18 -2.67 -3.80
CA ALA A 264 9.83 -2.71 -4.36
C ALA A 264 9.79 -3.67 -5.54
N PHE A 265 8.73 -4.46 -5.62
CA PHE A 265 8.51 -5.44 -6.69
C PHE A 265 7.12 -5.28 -7.28
N LYS A 266 7.00 -5.53 -8.58
CA LYS A 266 5.73 -5.54 -9.31
C LYS A 266 5.22 -6.98 -9.46
N PRO A 267 3.90 -7.22 -9.39
CA PRO A 267 3.32 -8.49 -9.83
C PRO A 267 3.80 -8.86 -11.24
N GLY A 268 4.11 -10.14 -11.45
CA GLY A 268 4.66 -10.67 -12.70
C GLY A 268 6.17 -10.47 -12.87
N GLN A 269 6.84 -9.65 -12.05
CA GLN A 269 8.29 -9.45 -12.11
C GLN A 269 9.03 -10.77 -11.84
N ILE A 270 10.04 -11.09 -12.66
CA ILE A 270 10.93 -12.21 -12.39
C ILE A 270 12.06 -11.75 -11.48
N ILE A 271 12.32 -12.51 -10.41
CA ILE A 271 13.43 -12.32 -9.47
C ILE A 271 14.33 -13.55 -9.47
N LYS A 272 15.58 -13.37 -9.02
CA LYS A 272 16.46 -14.48 -8.62
C LYS A 272 16.37 -14.68 -7.11
N TYR A 273 16.61 -15.90 -6.65
CA TYR A 273 16.81 -16.21 -5.24
C TYR A 273 18.02 -17.12 -5.05
N ALA A 274 18.70 -17.00 -3.90
CA ALA A 274 19.86 -17.81 -3.56
C ALA A 274 19.46 -19.20 -3.02
N ARG A 275 18.41 -19.26 -2.19
CA ARG A 275 17.91 -20.54 -1.63
C ARG A 275 16.47 -20.46 -1.13
N ILE A 276 15.86 -21.64 -0.97
CA ILE A 276 14.56 -21.85 -0.34
C ILE A 276 14.75 -22.39 1.08
N GLU A 277 14.06 -21.81 2.06
CA GLU A 277 14.02 -22.29 3.45
C GLU A 277 12.61 -22.77 3.80
N ARG A 278 12.48 -24.05 4.20
CA ARG A 278 11.21 -24.61 4.68
C ARG A 278 11.13 -24.45 6.19
N THR A 279 10.13 -23.72 6.67
CA THR A 279 9.94 -23.41 8.09
C THR A 279 8.55 -23.85 8.56
N PRO A 280 8.28 -23.92 9.88
CA PRO A 280 6.91 -24.11 10.37
C PRO A 280 5.91 -23.03 9.89
N LYS A 281 6.41 -21.88 9.42
CA LYS A 281 5.60 -20.78 8.84
C LYS A 281 5.44 -20.88 7.32
N GLY A 282 5.84 -22.01 6.71
CA GLY A 282 5.82 -22.22 5.27
C GLY A 282 7.19 -22.03 4.61
N VAL A 283 7.16 -22.04 3.28
CA VAL A 283 8.32 -21.92 2.39
C VAL A 283 8.76 -20.45 2.28
N GLN A 284 10.06 -20.15 2.40
CA GLN A 284 10.59 -18.79 2.34
C GLN A 284 11.74 -18.65 1.32
N LEU A 285 11.81 -17.52 0.62
CA LEU A 285 12.98 -17.18 -0.21
C LEU A 285 14.04 -16.40 0.57
N ARG A 286 15.31 -16.66 0.24
CA ARG A 286 16.49 -15.93 0.73
C ARG A 286 17.39 -15.48 -0.41
N GLY A 287 18.11 -14.39 -0.19
CA GLY A 287 19.03 -13.81 -1.17
C GLY A 287 18.30 -13.43 -2.46
N VAL A 288 17.20 -12.70 -2.30
CA VAL A 288 16.35 -12.25 -3.40
C VAL A 288 17.01 -11.07 -4.08
N SER A 289 17.09 -11.10 -5.41
CA SER A 289 17.62 -10.00 -6.22
C SER A 289 16.82 -9.83 -7.51
N GLU A 290 16.84 -8.62 -8.07
CA GLU A 290 16.31 -8.39 -9.42
C GLU A 290 17.15 -9.20 -10.44
N VAL A 291 16.53 -9.70 -11.52
CA VAL A 291 17.21 -10.50 -12.56
C VAL A 291 18.24 -9.67 -13.32
#